data_AF-A0A2M8AM22-F1
#
_entry.id   AF-A0A2M8AM22-F1
#
_cell.length_a   1.000
_cell.length_b   1.000
_cell.length_c   1.000
_cell.angle_alpha   90.00
_cell.angle_beta   90.00
_cell.angle_gamma   90.00
#
_symmetry.space_group_name_H-M   'P 1'
#
loop_
_entity.id
_entity.type
_entity.pdbx_description
1 polymer ?
#
loop_
_entity_poly.entity_id
_entity_poly.type
_entity_poly.pdbx_seq_one_letter_code
_entity_poly.pdbx_strand_id
1 'polypeptide(L)'
;MGIKNMTTIVRGVGKVRIKGFAKFLSNSPNIDTPMGWNEFTFTGSDSMTSEITGYSVAISNDGNWLVMGAPGNANDDSQNLNRFWGAAYIFNWNGSDWIETQKLTNPLGNINSARYGYSVTINGDG
;
A
#
# COMPACT_ATOMS: atom_id res chain seq x y z
N MET A 1 14.30 9.12 7.66
CA MET A 1 15.17 7.99 7.27
C MET A 1 14.42 7.21 6.20
N GLY A 2 14.74 7.40 4.91
CA GLY A 2 14.11 6.63 3.82
C GLY A 2 14.52 5.16 3.94
N ILE A 3 13.57 4.25 3.76
CA ILE A 3 13.75 2.83 4.04
C ILE A 3 14.50 2.18 2.86
N LYS A 4 15.81 2.38 2.78
CA LYS A 4 16.65 1.81 1.73
C LYS A 4 16.89 0.31 1.95
N ASN A 5 16.97 -0.45 0.86
CA ASN A 5 17.38 -1.87 0.80
C ASN A 5 16.42 -2.84 1.52
N MET A 6 15.25 -3.06 0.94
CA MET A 6 14.26 -4.02 1.43
C MET A 6 14.30 -5.35 0.66
N THR A 7 14.40 -6.47 1.38
CA THR A 7 14.41 -7.82 0.78
C THR A 7 13.04 -8.53 0.83
N THR A 8 12.12 -8.12 1.73
CA THR A 8 10.81 -8.81 1.89
C THR A 8 9.71 -7.88 2.42
N ILE A 9 8.59 -7.77 1.71
CA ILE A 9 7.34 -7.13 2.17
C ILE A 9 6.42 -8.21 2.73
N VAL A 10 6.03 -8.12 4.01
CA VAL A 10 4.98 -8.98 4.60
C VAL A 10 3.69 -8.17 4.74
N ARG A 11 2.60 -8.71 4.19
CA ARG A 11 1.26 -8.10 4.16
C ARG A 11 0.44 -8.51 5.38
N GLY A 12 -0.51 -7.67 5.79
CA GLY A 12 -1.62 -8.11 6.64
C GLY A 12 -2.63 -7.01 7.01
N VAL A 13 -3.62 -7.40 7.82
CA VAL A 13 -4.75 -6.56 8.25
C VAL A 13 -4.59 -6.19 9.73
N GLY A 14 -4.62 -4.90 10.06
CA GLY A 14 -4.44 -4.42 11.44
C GLY A 14 -5.67 -4.63 12.34
N LYS A 15 -5.49 -4.54 13.67
CA LYS A 15 -6.58 -4.66 14.68
C LYS A 15 -7.66 -3.58 14.59
N VAL A 16 -7.43 -2.49 13.86
CA VAL A 16 -8.40 -1.43 13.59
C VAL A 16 -8.89 -1.58 12.16
N ARG A 17 -10.21 -1.78 11.99
CA ARG A 17 -10.90 -2.23 10.76
C ARG A 17 -10.82 -1.29 9.55
N ILE A 18 -9.89 -0.34 9.51
CA ILE A 18 -9.75 0.67 8.46
C ILE A 18 -8.32 0.75 7.87
N LYS A 19 -7.33 0.01 8.42
CA LYS A 19 -5.92 0.19 8.02
C LYS A 19 -5.26 -1.08 7.47
N GLY A 20 -4.65 -0.98 6.29
CA GLY A 20 -3.70 -1.97 5.78
C GLY A 20 -2.31 -1.72 6.38
N PHE A 21 -1.46 -2.75 6.48
CA PHE A 21 -0.08 -2.54 6.91
C PHE A 21 0.90 -3.20 5.94
N ALA A 22 2.10 -2.61 5.86
CA ALA A 22 3.25 -3.21 5.23
C ALA A 22 4.38 -3.29 6.26
N LYS A 23 4.93 -4.50 6.44
CA LYS A 23 6.10 -4.73 7.28
C LYS A 23 7.34 -4.72 6.41
N PHE A 24 8.33 -3.98 6.88
CA PHE A 24 9.58 -3.77 6.19
C PHE A 24 10.73 -4.24 7.08
N LEU A 25 11.59 -5.09 6.54
CA LEU A 25 12.86 -5.42 7.18
C LEU A 25 13.84 -4.29 6.89
N SER A 26 14.35 -3.62 7.92
CA SER A 26 15.48 -2.71 7.72
C SER A 26 16.77 -3.51 7.62
N ASN A 27 17.45 -3.41 6.49
CA ASN A 27 18.84 -3.89 6.39
C ASN A 27 19.70 -2.99 7.27
N SER A 28 20.43 -3.59 8.21
CA SER A 28 21.44 -2.85 8.94
C SER A 28 22.77 -2.88 8.20
N PRO A 29 23.48 -1.75 8.05
CA PRO A 29 24.79 -1.73 7.40
C PRO A 29 25.88 -2.47 8.19
N ASN A 30 25.62 -2.84 9.45
CA ASN A 30 26.53 -3.61 10.30
C ASN A 30 25.90 -4.95 10.72
N ILE A 31 26.66 -6.04 10.59
CA ILE A 31 26.22 -7.39 10.96
C ILE A 31 25.94 -7.55 12.46
N ASP A 32 26.49 -6.65 13.29
CA ASP A 32 26.35 -6.65 14.75
C ASP A 32 25.13 -5.86 15.26
N THR A 33 24.45 -5.12 14.38
CA THR A 33 23.21 -4.43 14.71
C THR A 33 22.02 -5.32 14.35
N PRO A 34 21.14 -5.67 15.30
CA PRO A 34 20.03 -6.57 15.04
C PRO A 34 19.18 -6.07 13.87
N MET A 35 18.99 -6.92 12.86
CA MET A 35 18.03 -6.68 11.79
C MET A 35 16.63 -6.55 12.42
N GLY A 36 16.09 -5.35 12.41
CA GLY A 36 14.79 -5.03 13.00
C GLY A 36 13.69 -5.00 11.94
N TRP A 37 12.54 -5.57 12.27
CA TRP A 37 11.30 -5.34 11.53
C TRP A 37 10.72 -3.99 11.93
N ASN A 38 10.57 -3.09 10.97
CA ASN A 38 9.77 -1.88 11.13
C ASN A 38 8.38 -2.13 10.52
N GLU A 39 7.34 -1.84 11.28
CA GLU A 39 5.95 -1.95 10.82
C GLU A 39 5.43 -0.56 10.48
N PHE A 40 5.02 -0.36 9.23
CA PHE A 40 4.37 0.86 8.78
C PHE A 40 2.93 0.55 8.43
N THR A 41 2.03 1.40 8.92
CA THR A 41 0.59 1.28 8.63
C THR A 41 0.23 2.32 7.60
N PHE A 42 -0.44 1.90 6.53
CA PHE A 42 -0.84 2.75 5.43
C PHE A 42 -2.36 2.70 5.30
N THR A 43 -2.97 3.82 4.97
CA THR A 43 -4.42 3.90 4.81
C THR A 43 -4.68 4.80 3.62
N GLY A 44 -5.37 4.27 2.61
CA GLY A 44 -5.83 5.08 1.50
C GLY A 44 -6.84 6.12 1.99
N SER A 45 -6.77 7.32 1.42
CA SER A 45 -7.57 8.49 1.79
C SER A 45 -9.08 8.21 1.93
N ASP A 46 -9.62 7.36 1.06
CA ASP A 46 -11.03 6.94 1.05
C ASP A 46 -11.21 5.42 1.21
N SER A 47 -10.25 4.77 1.86
CA SER A 47 -10.31 3.32 2.12
C SER A 47 -11.44 3.01 3.11
N MET A 48 -12.59 2.59 2.60
CA MET A 48 -13.78 2.33 3.42
C MET A 48 -13.73 1.02 4.22
N THR A 49 -12.91 0.03 3.84
CA THR A 49 -12.81 -1.25 4.59
C THR A 49 -11.36 -1.77 4.65
N SER A 50 -10.91 -2.18 5.83
CA SER A 50 -9.58 -2.82 6.02
C SER A 50 -9.43 -4.19 5.37
N GLU A 51 -10.53 -4.85 5.01
CA GLU A 51 -10.50 -6.23 4.54
C GLU A 51 -9.86 -6.39 3.15
N ILE A 52 -9.53 -5.27 2.50
CA ILE A 52 -9.16 -5.22 1.08
C ILE A 52 -8.01 -4.25 0.78
N THR A 53 -7.63 -3.35 1.69
CA THR A 53 -6.56 -2.36 1.50
C THR A 53 -5.23 -2.94 1.97
N GLY A 54 -4.18 -2.83 1.13
CA GLY A 54 -2.92 -3.55 1.37
C GLY A 54 -2.95 -5.00 0.87
N TYR A 55 -3.95 -5.37 0.05
CA TYR A 55 -4.03 -6.69 -0.57
C TYR A 55 -2.80 -6.98 -1.41
N SER A 56 -2.28 -5.96 -2.09
CA SER A 56 -1.01 -5.99 -2.80
C SER A 56 -0.19 -4.76 -2.45
N VAL A 57 1.13 -4.90 -2.34
CA VAL A 57 2.05 -3.81 -2.01
C VAL A 57 3.33 -4.02 -2.80
N ALA A 58 3.87 -2.94 -3.36
CA ALA A 58 5.18 -2.89 -4.00
C ALA A 58 5.90 -1.60 -3.57
N ILE A 59 7.23 -1.65 -3.44
CA ILE A 59 8.07 -0.51 -3.07
C ILE A 59 9.19 -0.37 -4.10
N SER A 60 9.57 0.86 -4.45
CA SER A 60 10.71 1.13 -5.32
C SER A 60 12.02 0.72 -4.65
N ASN A 61 13.06 0.49 -5.46
CA ASN A 61 14.35 0.02 -4.95
C ASN A 61 15.05 1.05 -4.04
N ASP A 62 14.81 2.35 -4.29
CA ASP A 62 15.29 3.44 -3.45
C ASP A 62 14.50 3.62 -2.14
N GLY A 63 13.36 2.93 -1.99
CA GLY A 63 12.50 2.98 -0.81
C GLY A 63 11.69 4.28 -0.68
N ASN A 64 11.58 5.09 -1.73
CA ASN A 64 10.87 6.37 -1.69
C ASN A 64 9.45 6.31 -2.23
N TRP A 65 9.11 5.30 -3.02
CA TRP A 65 7.79 5.11 -3.60
C TRP A 65 7.18 3.79 -3.16
N LEU A 66 5.89 3.83 -2.83
CA LEU A 66 5.13 2.65 -2.49
C LEU A 66 3.79 2.67 -3.22
N VAL A 67 3.43 1.53 -3.80
CA VAL A 67 2.11 1.30 -4.38
C VAL A 67 1.37 0.31 -3.51
N MET A 68 0.16 0.66 -3.11
CA MET A 68 -0.74 -0.16 -2.31
C MET A 68 -2.03 -0.44 -3.09
N GLY A 69 -2.30 -1.71 -3.37
CA GLY A 69 -3.54 -2.16 -3.96
C GLY A 69 -4.67 -2.33 -2.95
N ALA A 70 -5.86 -1.91 -3.36
CA ALA A 70 -7.12 -2.04 -2.64
C ALA A 70 -8.24 -2.55 -3.56
N PRO A 71 -8.18 -3.80 -4.06
CA PRO A 71 -9.09 -4.35 -5.07
C PRO A 71 -10.56 -4.36 -4.69
N GLY A 72 -10.88 -4.29 -3.40
CA GLY A 72 -12.28 -4.23 -3.00
C GLY A 72 -12.85 -2.82 -2.86
N ASN A 73 -12.05 -1.76 -3.08
CA ASN A 73 -12.51 -0.43 -2.71
C ASN A 73 -13.66 -0.01 -3.63
N ALA A 74 -14.77 0.40 -3.03
CA ALA A 74 -15.97 0.80 -3.72
C ALA A 74 -16.00 2.29 -4.10
N ASN A 75 -14.93 3.07 -3.87
CA ASN A 75 -14.88 4.53 -4.02
C ASN A 75 -15.92 5.27 -3.14
N ASP A 76 -15.63 6.51 -2.79
CA ASP A 76 -16.30 7.35 -1.77
C ASP A 76 -17.85 7.48 -1.81
N ASP A 77 -18.51 7.04 -2.88
CA ASP A 77 -19.96 7.26 -3.10
C ASP A 77 -20.81 5.97 -3.05
N SER A 78 -20.21 4.86 -2.62
CA SER A 78 -20.89 3.56 -2.63
C SER A 78 -20.81 2.89 -1.26
N GLN A 79 -21.79 3.17 -0.39
CA GLN A 79 -22.13 2.30 0.75
C GLN A 79 -22.48 0.85 0.33
N ASN A 80 -22.51 0.59 -0.98
CA ASN A 80 -22.76 -0.71 -1.55
C ASN A 80 -21.45 -1.53 -1.60
N LEU A 81 -21.17 -2.23 -0.48
CA LEU A 81 -20.00 -3.09 -0.29
C LEU A 81 -19.89 -4.27 -1.28
N ASN A 82 -20.91 -4.49 -2.12
CA ASN A 82 -20.90 -5.52 -3.17
C ASN A 82 -20.23 -5.05 -4.47
N ARG A 83 -19.68 -3.83 -4.50
CA ARG A 83 -19.07 -3.22 -5.69
C ARG A 83 -17.56 -3.16 -5.55
N PHE A 84 -16.87 -4.20 -5.99
CA PHE A 84 -15.41 -4.27 -5.99
C PHE A 84 -14.81 -3.57 -7.22
N TRP A 85 -14.90 -2.23 -7.28
CA TRP A 85 -14.28 -1.44 -8.35
C TRP A 85 -12.76 -1.44 -8.23
N GLY A 86 -12.28 -1.35 -7.00
CA GLY A 86 -10.87 -1.40 -6.63
C GLY A 86 -10.16 -0.06 -6.83
N ALA A 87 -9.02 0.07 -6.17
CA ALA A 87 -8.11 1.21 -6.30
C ALA A 87 -6.66 0.77 -6.09
N ALA A 88 -5.72 1.60 -6.50
CA ALA A 88 -4.34 1.56 -6.04
C ALA A 88 -3.91 2.94 -5.55
N TYR A 89 -3.11 3.00 -4.50
CA TYR A 89 -2.66 4.23 -3.86
C TYR A 89 -1.15 4.34 -3.98
N ILE A 90 -0.66 5.51 -4.38
CA ILE A 90 0.76 5.81 -4.51
C ILE A 90 1.17 6.68 -3.34
N PHE A 91 2.15 6.22 -2.58
CA PHE A 91 2.75 6.94 -1.47
C PHE A 91 4.18 7.34 -1.81
N ASN A 92 4.56 8.55 -1.41
CA ASN A 92 5.92 9.06 -1.48
C ASN A 92 6.45 9.35 -0.08
N TRP A 93 7.70 8.96 0.19
CA TRP A 93 8.38 9.27 1.43
C TRP A 93 8.96 10.69 1.39
N ASN A 94 8.49 11.58 2.27
CA ASN A 94 8.94 12.98 2.29
C ASN A 94 10.16 13.24 3.20
N GLY A 95 10.69 12.20 3.86
CA GLY A 95 11.78 12.32 4.84
C GLY A 95 11.37 11.96 6.27
N SER A 96 10.11 12.22 6.64
CA SER A 96 9.52 11.93 7.96
C SER A 96 8.32 10.98 7.90
N ASP A 97 7.53 11.05 6.82
CA ASP A 97 6.26 10.35 6.69
C ASP A 97 6.01 9.87 5.25
N TRP A 98 5.10 8.90 5.13
CA TRP A 98 4.55 8.45 3.85
C TRP A 98 3.32 9.27 3.49
N ILE A 99 3.39 9.98 2.37
CA ILE A 99 2.33 10.87 1.90
C ILE A 99 1.65 10.22 0.70
N GLU A 100 0.33 10.01 0.77
CA GLU A 100 -0.44 9.63 -0.41
C GLU A 100 -0.37 10.78 -1.44
N THR A 101 0.18 10.48 -2.60
CA THR A 101 0.36 11.44 -3.70
C THR A 101 -0.69 11.27 -4.77
N GLN A 102 -1.21 10.05 -4.93
CA GLN A 102 -2.18 9.74 -5.96
C GLN A 102 -3.02 8.52 -5.58
N LYS A 103 -4.29 8.57 -5.99
CA LYS A 103 -5.17 7.43 -6.09
C LYS A 103 -5.40 7.09 -7.55
N LEU A 104 -5.22 5.83 -7.89
CA LEU A 104 -5.50 5.24 -9.19
C LEU A 104 -6.79 4.40 -9.11
N THR A 105 -7.69 4.63 -10.05
CA THR A 105 -8.91 3.86 -10.24
C THR A 105 -8.97 3.35 -11.68
N ASN A 106 -9.95 2.52 -11.99
CA ASN A 106 -10.17 2.06 -13.36
C ASN A 106 -10.43 3.26 -14.29
N PRO A 107 -9.65 3.47 -15.36
CA PRO A 107 -9.79 4.61 -16.26
C PRO A 107 -11.11 4.61 -17.05
N LEU A 108 -11.79 3.46 -17.13
CA LEU A 108 -13.12 3.33 -17.74
C LEU A 108 -14.26 3.60 -16.75
N GLY A 109 -13.93 3.97 -15.51
CA GLY A 109 -14.88 4.27 -14.44
C GLY A 109 -15.29 3.06 -13.62
N ASN A 110 -16.45 3.18 -12.96
CA ASN A 110 -16.95 2.28 -11.94
C ASN A 110 -17.51 0.96 -12.52
N ILE A 111 -16.61 0.04 -12.86
CA ILE A 111 -16.95 -1.30 -13.38
C ILE A 111 -17.04 -2.30 -12.23
N ASN A 112 -18.22 -2.87 -12.01
CA ASN A 112 -18.44 -3.87 -10.98
C ASN A 112 -17.46 -5.05 -11.10
N SER A 113 -16.85 -5.43 -9.99
CA SER A 113 -15.87 -6.52 -9.91
C SER A 113 -14.60 -6.33 -10.73
N ALA A 114 -14.28 -5.10 -11.16
CA ALA A 114 -13.03 -4.81 -11.85
C ALA A 114 -11.78 -5.09 -11.01
N ARG A 115 -11.89 -4.96 -9.68
CA ARG A 115 -10.81 -5.27 -8.72
C ARG A 115 -9.49 -4.56 -9.05
N TYR A 116 -9.55 -3.29 -9.45
CA TYR A 116 -8.34 -2.51 -9.74
C TYR A 116 -7.38 -2.51 -8.54
N GLY A 117 -6.08 -2.68 -8.76
CA GLY A 117 -5.10 -2.85 -7.68
C GLY A 117 -5.04 -4.26 -7.06
N TYR A 118 -5.65 -5.27 -7.68
CA TYR A 118 -5.52 -6.67 -7.23
C TYR A 118 -4.06 -7.15 -7.19
N SER A 119 -3.26 -6.75 -8.18
CA SER A 119 -1.81 -6.92 -8.18
C SER A 119 -1.15 -5.60 -8.56
N VAL A 120 -0.07 -5.25 -7.87
CA VAL A 120 0.72 -4.06 -8.14
C VAL A 120 2.19 -4.44 -8.18
N THR A 121 2.93 -3.77 -9.05
CA THR A 121 4.37 -3.79 -9.13
C THR A 121 4.84 -2.37 -9.45
N ILE A 122 6.04 -2.02 -9.01
CA ILE A 122 6.70 -0.76 -9.33
C ILE A 122 8.09 -1.12 -9.85
N ASN A 123 8.58 -0.36 -10.83
CA ASN A 123 9.91 -0.61 -11.36
C ASN A 123 10.97 -0.16 -10.33
N GLY A 124 12.25 -0.47 -10.60
CA GLY A 124 13.33 -0.11 -9.68
C GLY A 124 13.52 1.40 -9.48
N ASP A 125 13.12 2.20 -10.46
CA ASP A 125 13.36 3.64 -10.52
C ASP A 125 12.16 4.47 -10.01
N GLY A 126 11.03 3.83 -9.70
CA GLY A 126 9.76 4.46 -9.34
C GLY A 126 8.81 4.56 -10.53
#